data_AF-A0A1G2W225-F1
#
_entry.id   AF-A0A1G2W225-F1
#
_cell.length_a   1.000
_cell.length_b   1.000
_cell.length_c   1.000
_cell.angle_alpha   90.00
_cell.angle_beta   90.00
_cell.angle_gamma   90.00
#
_symmetry.space_group_name_H-M   'P 1'
#
loop_
_entity.id
_entity.type
_entity.pdbx_description
1 polymer ?
#
loop_
_entity_poly.entity_id
_entity_poly.type
_entity_poly.pdbx_seq_one_letter_code
_entity_poly.pdbx_strand_id
1 'polypeptide(L)'
;MADLELRQEGEVVWATMNRPDRLNALSRNLVTELREFFVGLYWRRDVRVVVLQGAGNAFCAGLDLKERGDPQGSRSIGAGLTRQREISEIVIAMRRCPQPIVACVNGAAAGGGFALALASDVRIATPKTRMNAAFIRIGLSACDIGVSYFLPRMVGSSVAAEYMLTGRFIDAERAYQLGLVSRIVEPEQLEAEARGFVDDMLHATPLGLRLTKEALNHAIDAQGLEAAIAMEDRNQILASSDGDFQEGVQAFLEKRRPNYAQRES
;
A
#
# COMPACT_ATOMS: atom_id res chain seq x y z
N MET A 1 -19.92 -13.24 -5.33
CA MET A 1 -18.47 -13.13 -5.65
C MET A 1 -17.83 -12.32 -4.53
N ALA A 2 -16.57 -12.60 -4.18
CA ALA A 2 -15.86 -11.83 -3.16
C ALA A 2 -15.65 -10.39 -3.66
N ASP A 3 -15.69 -9.39 -2.77
CA ASP A 3 -15.39 -8.00 -3.15
C ASP A 3 -13.87 -7.80 -3.31
N LEU A 4 -13.04 -8.69 -2.74
CA LEU A 4 -11.60 -8.80 -2.92
C LEU A 4 -11.23 -10.16 -3.53
N GLU A 5 -10.66 -10.14 -4.73
CA GLU A 5 -10.16 -11.33 -5.40
C GLU A 5 -8.66 -11.49 -5.16
N LEU A 6 -8.25 -12.68 -4.70
CA LEU A 6 -6.85 -13.01 -4.43
C LEU A 6 -6.37 -14.05 -5.45
N ARG A 7 -5.30 -13.72 -6.17
CA ARG A 7 -4.61 -14.64 -7.08
C ARG A 7 -3.15 -14.75 -6.66
N GLN A 8 -2.73 -15.93 -6.21
CA GLN A 8 -1.34 -16.19 -5.85
C GLN A 8 -0.58 -16.82 -7.01
N GLU A 9 0.57 -16.23 -7.35
CA GLU A 9 1.49 -16.70 -8.37
C GLU A 9 2.88 -16.88 -7.73
N GLY A 10 3.21 -18.12 -7.37
CA GLY A 10 4.41 -18.38 -6.58
C GLY A 10 4.39 -17.62 -5.25
N GLU A 11 5.37 -16.73 -5.07
CA GLU A 11 5.58 -15.94 -3.86
C GLU A 11 4.86 -14.56 -3.88
N VAL A 12 4.00 -14.33 -4.87
CA VAL A 12 3.33 -13.05 -5.11
C VAL A 12 1.83 -13.21 -4.98
N VAL A 13 1.18 -12.29 -4.26
CA VAL A 13 -0.30 -12.22 -4.24
C VAL A 13 -0.78 -10.97 -4.95
N TRP A 14 -1.59 -11.18 -5.98
CA TRP A 14 -2.36 -10.14 -6.65
C TRP A 14 -3.71 -10.00 -5.94
N ALA A 15 -3.91 -8.88 -5.24
CA ALA A 15 -5.13 -8.53 -4.54
C ALA A 15 -5.91 -7.50 -5.37
N THR A 16 -7.07 -7.90 -5.89
CA THR A 16 -7.90 -7.08 -6.78
C THR A 16 -9.21 -6.73 -6.08
N MET A 17 -9.42 -5.45 -5.77
CA MET A 17 -10.73 -4.96 -5.34
C MET A 17 -11.68 -5.06 -6.53
N ASN A 18 -12.71 -5.91 -6.45
CA ASN A 18 -13.57 -6.28 -7.56
C ASN A 18 -15.03 -5.84 -7.37
N ARG A 19 -15.24 -4.52 -7.34
CA ARG A 19 -16.58 -3.89 -7.43
C ARG A 19 -16.58 -2.84 -8.55
N PRO A 20 -16.29 -3.20 -9.81
CA PRO A 20 -16.07 -2.23 -10.90
C PRO A 20 -17.28 -1.33 -11.16
N ASP A 21 -18.51 -1.86 -11.04
CA ASP A 21 -19.77 -1.09 -11.18
C ASP A 21 -20.00 -0.05 -10.06
N ARG A 22 -19.18 -0.11 -9.00
CA ARG A 22 -19.13 0.83 -7.88
C ARG A 22 -17.77 1.51 -7.77
N LEU A 23 -16.96 1.46 -8.82
CA LEU A 23 -15.61 2.03 -8.86
C LEU A 23 -14.75 1.55 -7.66
N ASN A 24 -14.93 0.29 -7.27
CA ASN A 24 -14.24 -0.35 -6.15
C ASN A 24 -14.40 0.40 -4.82
N ALA A 25 -15.56 1.04 -4.62
CA ALA A 25 -15.87 1.70 -3.35
C ALA A 25 -15.85 0.71 -2.17
N LEU A 26 -15.35 1.15 -1.02
CA LEU A 26 -15.19 0.39 0.20
C LEU A 26 -16.56 0.11 0.85
N SER A 27 -17.14 -1.04 0.52
CA SER A 27 -18.29 -1.62 1.22
C SER A 27 -17.92 -2.08 2.63
N ARG A 28 -18.92 -2.49 3.41
CA ARG A 28 -18.67 -3.23 4.65
C ARG A 28 -17.86 -4.49 4.44
N ASN A 29 -18.24 -5.27 3.43
CA ASN A 29 -17.59 -6.54 3.11
C ASN A 29 -16.15 -6.34 2.65
N LEU A 30 -15.91 -5.44 1.69
CA LEU A 30 -14.56 -5.16 1.18
C LEU A 30 -13.62 -4.63 2.28
N VAL A 31 -14.11 -3.80 3.20
CA VAL A 31 -13.31 -3.35 4.35
C VAL A 31 -12.87 -4.53 5.22
N THR A 32 -13.79 -5.46 5.50
CA THR A 32 -13.48 -6.67 6.27
C THR A 32 -12.47 -7.54 5.54
N GLU A 33 -12.69 -7.83 4.25
CA GLU A 33 -11.81 -8.67 3.43
C GLU A 33 -10.40 -8.08 3.30
N LEU A 34 -10.28 -6.77 3.05
CA LEU A 34 -8.98 -6.08 3.00
C LEU A 34 -8.27 -6.13 4.35
N ARG A 35 -8.99 -5.86 5.45
CA ARG A 35 -8.42 -5.90 6.80
C ARG A 35 -7.90 -7.30 7.12
N GLU A 36 -8.72 -8.33 6.92
CA GLU A 36 -8.35 -9.72 7.21
C GLU A 36 -7.18 -10.19 6.35
N PHE A 37 -7.17 -9.81 5.06
CA PHE A 37 -6.06 -10.07 4.17
C PHE A 37 -4.75 -9.47 4.68
N PHE A 38 -4.70 -8.15 4.89
CA PHE A 38 -3.46 -7.48 5.31
C PHE A 38 -3.01 -7.87 6.73
N VAL A 39 -3.94 -8.13 7.65
CA VAL A 39 -3.61 -8.65 9.00
C VAL A 39 -3.02 -10.07 8.89
N GLY A 40 -3.63 -10.93 8.07
CA GLY A 40 -3.19 -12.31 7.88
C GLY A 40 -1.80 -12.43 7.26
N LEU A 41 -1.42 -11.49 6.40
CA LEU A 41 -0.10 -11.46 5.74
C LEU A 41 1.08 -11.44 6.71
N TYR A 42 0.89 -10.92 7.93
CA TYR A 42 1.93 -10.92 8.97
C TYR A 42 2.51 -12.32 9.24
N TRP A 43 1.69 -13.36 9.10
CA TRP A 43 2.06 -14.75 9.37
C TRP A 43 2.44 -15.54 8.11
N ARG A 44 2.26 -14.97 6.92
CA ARG A 44 2.49 -15.66 5.64
C ARG A 44 3.96 -15.62 5.27
N ARG A 45 4.60 -16.79 5.21
CA ARG A 45 6.01 -16.95 4.81
C ARG A 45 6.18 -17.25 3.33
N ASP A 46 5.17 -17.87 2.75
CA ASP A 46 5.06 -18.19 1.34
C ASP A 46 4.73 -16.98 0.45
N VAL A 47 4.39 -15.82 1.04
CA VAL A 47 4.15 -14.56 0.31
C VAL A 47 5.26 -13.58 0.63
N ARG A 48 5.89 -13.07 -0.43
CA ARG A 48 6.99 -12.11 -0.37
C ARG A 48 6.61 -10.73 -0.90
N VAL A 49 5.73 -10.64 -1.91
CA VAL A 49 5.29 -9.36 -2.48
C VAL A 49 3.78 -9.37 -2.68
N VAL A 50 3.15 -8.21 -2.50
CA VAL A 50 1.73 -8.00 -2.78
C VAL A 50 1.57 -6.97 -3.88
N VAL A 51 0.73 -7.27 -4.87
CA VAL A 51 0.26 -6.28 -5.84
C VAL A 51 -1.19 -5.95 -5.51
N LEU A 52 -1.49 -4.68 -5.22
CA LEU A 52 -2.84 -4.20 -4.93
C LEU A 52 -3.39 -3.43 -6.13
N GLN A 53 -4.57 -3.79 -6.60
CA GLN A 53 -5.23 -3.15 -7.74
C GLN A 53 -6.74 -3.10 -7.61
N GLY A 54 -7.39 -2.31 -8.47
CA GLY A 54 -8.85 -2.28 -8.61
C GLY A 54 -9.27 -2.85 -9.98
N ALA A 55 -10.34 -3.61 -10.03
CA ALA A 55 -10.92 -4.10 -11.27
C ALA A 55 -11.53 -2.95 -12.09
N GLY A 56 -11.42 -3.06 -13.42
CA GLY A 56 -12.01 -2.08 -14.35
C GLY A 56 -11.27 -0.74 -14.37
N ASN A 57 -12.03 0.36 -14.35
CA ASN A 57 -11.53 1.70 -14.69
C ASN A 57 -11.23 2.61 -13.48
N ALA A 58 -11.20 2.07 -12.26
CA ALA A 58 -10.88 2.81 -11.05
C ALA A 58 -10.10 1.95 -10.07
N PHE A 59 -9.20 2.57 -9.32
CA PHE A 59 -8.51 1.91 -8.23
C PHE A 59 -9.47 1.72 -7.05
N CYS A 60 -9.97 2.82 -6.48
CA CYS A 60 -10.98 2.82 -5.42
C CYS A 60 -11.56 4.23 -5.22
N ALA A 61 -12.89 4.37 -5.30
CA ALA A 61 -13.58 5.64 -5.10
C ALA A 61 -13.75 6.07 -3.63
N GLY A 62 -13.20 5.32 -2.67
CA GLY A 62 -13.31 5.59 -1.24
C GLY A 62 -14.50 4.90 -0.60
N LEU A 63 -15.01 5.42 0.52
CA LEU A 63 -16.11 4.79 1.26
C LEU A 63 -17.38 4.69 0.42
N ASP A 64 -18.05 3.53 0.43
CA ASP A 64 -19.35 3.39 -0.21
C ASP A 64 -20.41 4.15 0.58
N LEU A 65 -20.72 5.38 0.14
CA LEU A 65 -21.70 6.24 0.79
C LEU A 65 -23.13 5.73 0.63
N LYS A 66 -23.41 4.82 -0.31
CA LYS A 66 -24.75 4.24 -0.50
C LYS A 66 -25.04 3.15 0.53
N GLU A 67 -24.01 2.50 1.08
CA GLU A 67 -24.14 1.57 2.22
C GLU A 67 -24.18 2.27 3.58
N ARG A 68 -24.11 3.61 3.60
CA ARG A 68 -23.99 4.38 4.85
C ARG A 68 -25.29 4.41 5.67
N GLY A 69 -26.35 3.71 5.27
CA GLY A 69 -27.63 3.60 5.99
C GLY A 69 -28.35 4.94 6.17
N ASP A 70 -29.52 4.93 6.81
CA ASP A 70 -30.27 6.15 7.09
C ASP A 70 -29.45 7.10 8.01
N PRO A 71 -29.12 8.33 7.56
CA PRO A 71 -28.46 9.34 8.38
C PRO A 71 -29.28 9.74 9.62
N GLN A 72 -30.59 9.50 9.63
CA GLN A 72 -31.51 9.88 10.72
C GLN A 72 -31.62 8.80 11.80
N GLY A 73 -31.12 7.58 11.56
CA GLY A 73 -31.04 6.53 12.58
C GLY A 73 -29.89 6.79 13.55
N SER A 74 -30.16 6.76 14.86
CA SER A 74 -29.16 7.00 15.91
C SER A 74 -28.06 5.93 15.91
N ARG A 75 -27.05 6.05 15.05
CA ARG A 75 -25.79 5.34 15.26
C ARG A 75 -25.18 5.91 16.51
N SER A 76 -25.00 5.06 17.52
CA SER A 76 -24.25 5.45 18.71
C SER A 76 -22.84 5.87 18.29
N ILE A 77 -22.26 6.84 19.02
CA ILE A 77 -20.87 7.28 18.81
C ILE A 77 -19.93 6.06 18.84
N GLY A 78 -20.19 5.10 19.73
CA GLY A 78 -19.41 3.86 19.82
C GLY A 78 -19.45 3.02 18.55
N ALA A 79 -20.62 2.78 17.95
CA ALA A 79 -20.73 2.04 16.70
C ALA A 79 -20.05 2.76 15.53
N GLY A 80 -20.16 4.09 15.48
CA GLY A 80 -19.45 4.92 14.51
C GLY A 80 -17.93 4.80 14.64
N LEU A 81 -17.41 4.87 15.86
CA LEU A 81 -15.98 4.76 16.15
C LEU A 81 -15.44 3.36 15.83
N THR A 82 -16.17 2.29 16.19
CA THR A 82 -15.79 0.93 15.80
C THR A 82 -15.69 0.81 14.29
N ARG A 83 -16.68 1.32 13.55
CA ARG A 83 -16.66 1.27 12.08
C ARG A 83 -15.50 2.07 11.49
N GLN A 84 -15.18 3.24 12.06
CA GLN A 84 -14.03 4.02 11.63
C GLN A 84 -12.72 3.25 11.85
N ARG A 85 -12.59 2.57 13.00
CA ARG A 85 -11.42 1.75 13.33
C ARG A 85 -11.25 0.56 12.40
N GLU A 86 -12.33 -0.10 12.00
CA GLU A 86 -12.28 -1.18 10.99
C GLU A 86 -11.65 -0.71 9.68
N ILE A 87 -11.97 0.52 9.25
CA ILE A 87 -11.42 1.11 8.03
C ILE A 87 -9.96 1.50 8.23
N SER A 88 -9.65 2.21 9.32
CA SER A 88 -8.27 2.66 9.57
C SER A 88 -7.30 1.52 9.86
N GLU A 89 -7.77 0.39 10.38
CA GLU A 89 -6.92 -0.78 10.63
C GLU A 89 -6.33 -1.36 9.34
N ILE A 90 -6.98 -1.16 8.18
CA ILE A 90 -6.44 -1.61 6.89
C ILE A 90 -5.07 -0.99 6.64
N VAL A 91 -4.92 0.34 6.76
CA VAL A 91 -3.64 1.01 6.50
C VAL A 91 -2.59 0.71 7.56
N ILE A 92 -3.02 0.46 8.81
CA ILE A 92 -2.13 -0.02 9.87
C ILE A 92 -1.60 -1.41 9.53
N ALA A 93 -2.46 -2.33 9.08
CA ALA A 93 -2.09 -3.67 8.67
C ALA A 93 -1.19 -3.68 7.42
N MET A 94 -1.47 -2.84 6.42
CA MET A 94 -0.61 -2.65 5.25
C MET A 94 0.83 -2.25 5.64
N ARG A 95 0.95 -1.36 6.63
CA ARG A 95 2.25 -0.91 7.11
C ARG A 95 2.98 -1.96 7.95
N ARG A 96 2.23 -2.79 8.68
CA ARG A 96 2.75 -3.86 9.54
C ARG A 96 3.09 -5.14 8.79
N CYS A 97 2.47 -5.40 7.64
CA CYS A 97 2.75 -6.62 6.90
C CYS A 97 4.21 -6.63 6.39
N PRO A 98 4.95 -7.74 6.51
CA PRO A 98 6.35 -7.82 6.08
C PRO A 98 6.56 -7.66 4.57
N GLN A 99 5.52 -7.89 3.76
CA GLN A 99 5.60 -7.90 2.31
C GLN A 99 5.50 -6.48 1.75
N PRO A 100 6.41 -6.02 0.87
CA PRO A 100 6.20 -4.81 0.08
C PRO A 100 4.93 -4.90 -0.76
N ILE A 101 4.27 -3.74 -0.92
CA ILE A 101 3.01 -3.55 -1.61
C ILE A 101 3.24 -2.64 -2.82
N VAL A 102 2.99 -3.17 -4.01
CA VAL A 102 2.97 -2.40 -5.26
C VAL A 102 1.51 -2.09 -5.62
N ALA A 103 1.13 -0.82 -5.58
CA ALA A 103 -0.20 -0.37 -5.99
C ALA A 103 -0.24 -0.05 -7.50
N CYS A 104 -1.14 -0.71 -8.21
CA CYS A 104 -1.47 -0.43 -9.61
C CYS A 104 -2.70 0.48 -9.68
N VAL A 105 -2.47 1.78 -9.76
CA VAL A 105 -3.52 2.79 -9.69
C VAL A 105 -4.00 3.14 -11.10
N ASN A 106 -5.11 2.55 -11.52
CA ASN A 106 -5.80 2.94 -12.75
C ASN A 106 -7.03 3.81 -12.43
N GLY A 107 -7.09 5.04 -12.93
CA GLY A 107 -8.25 5.90 -12.73
C GLY A 107 -8.36 6.47 -11.31
N ALA A 108 -9.56 6.51 -10.73
CA ALA A 108 -9.79 7.22 -9.47
C ALA A 108 -9.24 6.48 -8.24
N ALA A 109 -8.47 7.17 -7.42
CA ALA A 109 -8.15 6.80 -6.04
C ALA A 109 -8.57 7.95 -5.11
N ALA A 110 -9.78 7.88 -4.55
CA ALA A 110 -10.38 8.98 -3.82
C ALA A 110 -10.65 8.61 -2.35
N GLY A 111 -10.43 9.55 -1.44
CA GLY A 111 -10.72 9.34 -0.01
C GLY A 111 -10.02 8.10 0.54
N GLY A 112 -10.78 7.09 0.97
CA GLY A 112 -10.22 5.82 1.42
C GLY A 112 -9.35 5.12 0.37
N GLY A 113 -9.70 5.21 -0.92
CA GLY A 113 -8.85 4.68 -2.00
C GLY A 113 -7.53 5.43 -2.13
N PHE A 114 -7.53 6.74 -1.88
CA PHE A 114 -6.29 7.52 -1.83
C PHE A 114 -5.41 7.11 -0.64
N ALA A 115 -6.03 6.87 0.51
CA ALA A 115 -5.33 6.38 1.71
C ALA A 115 -4.67 5.01 1.47
N LEU A 116 -5.34 4.06 0.79
CA LEU A 116 -4.74 2.77 0.42
C LEU A 116 -3.57 2.93 -0.55
N ALA A 117 -3.69 3.81 -1.55
CA ALA A 117 -2.59 4.09 -2.46
C ALA A 117 -1.37 4.68 -1.71
N LEU A 118 -1.60 5.63 -0.81
CA LEU A 118 -0.55 6.21 0.03
C LEU A 118 0.09 5.20 0.98
N ALA A 119 -0.68 4.28 1.55
CA ALA A 119 -0.17 3.24 2.45
C ALA A 119 0.61 2.12 1.74
N SER A 120 0.59 2.09 0.40
CA SER A 120 1.40 1.15 -0.39
C SER A 120 2.85 1.62 -0.47
N ASP A 121 3.79 0.70 -0.71
CA ASP A 121 5.22 1.03 -0.71
C ASP A 121 5.64 1.66 -2.06
N VAL A 122 5.14 1.10 -3.16
CA VAL A 122 5.35 1.60 -4.53
C VAL A 122 4.00 1.87 -5.19
N ARG A 123 3.91 2.94 -5.99
CA ARG A 123 2.71 3.27 -6.79
C ARG A 123 3.08 3.40 -8.26
N ILE A 124 2.35 2.70 -9.11
CA ILE A 124 2.37 2.84 -10.57
C ILE A 124 1.00 3.37 -10.98
N ALA A 125 0.96 4.33 -11.90
CA ALA A 125 -0.28 4.95 -12.34
C ALA A 125 -0.50 4.80 -13.85
N THR A 126 -1.75 5.02 -14.28
CA THR A 126 -2.07 5.26 -15.69
C THR A 126 -2.28 6.75 -15.95
N PRO A 127 -2.24 7.23 -17.22
CA PRO A 127 -2.52 8.63 -17.53
C PRO A 127 -3.91 9.12 -17.06
N LYS A 128 -4.85 8.18 -16.86
CA LYS A 128 -6.21 8.46 -16.38
C LYS A 128 -6.27 8.65 -14.86
N THR A 129 -5.18 8.42 -14.14
CA THR A 129 -5.16 8.42 -12.68
C THR A 129 -5.44 9.80 -12.11
N ARG A 130 -6.33 9.83 -11.11
CA ARG A 130 -6.66 11.04 -10.34
C ARG A 130 -6.83 10.67 -8.87
N MET A 131 -6.13 11.39 -8.00
CA MET A 131 -6.08 11.10 -6.57
C MET A 131 -6.50 12.30 -5.75
N ASN A 132 -7.28 12.12 -4.68
CA ASN A 132 -7.62 13.24 -3.79
C ASN A 132 -8.06 12.85 -2.38
N ALA A 133 -7.88 13.79 -1.44
CA ALA A 133 -8.50 13.76 -0.12
C ALA A 133 -9.98 14.18 -0.20
N ALA A 134 -10.83 13.31 -0.77
CA ALA A 134 -12.24 13.62 -1.06
C ALA A 134 -13.09 13.97 0.17
N PHE A 135 -12.68 13.55 1.37
CA PHE A 135 -13.38 13.73 2.65
C PHE A 135 -13.79 15.18 2.92
N ILE A 136 -12.91 16.13 2.63
CA ILE A 136 -13.12 17.56 2.90
C ILE A 136 -14.30 18.15 2.11
N ARG A 137 -14.61 17.55 0.95
CA ARG A 137 -15.71 17.99 0.08
C ARG A 137 -17.07 17.44 0.51
N ILE A 138 -17.11 16.54 1.48
CA ILE A 138 -18.34 15.94 2.01
C ILE A 138 -18.56 16.23 3.50
N GLY A 139 -17.94 17.30 4.02
CA GLY A 139 -18.12 17.76 5.40
C GLY A 139 -17.31 17.00 6.46
N LEU A 140 -16.26 16.27 6.05
CA LEU A 140 -15.33 15.58 6.96
C LEU A 140 -13.96 16.24 6.93
N SER A 141 -13.06 15.87 7.84
CA SER A 141 -11.66 16.28 7.77
C SER A 141 -10.92 15.52 6.65
N ALA A 142 -9.96 16.17 5.98
CA ALA A 142 -9.02 15.50 5.08
C ALA A 142 -7.98 14.63 5.82
N CYS A 143 -7.83 14.84 7.13
CA CYS A 143 -6.96 14.06 8.00
C CYS A 143 -7.65 12.75 8.39
N ASP A 144 -7.77 11.82 7.44
CA ASP A 144 -8.43 10.54 7.66
C ASP A 144 -7.61 9.36 7.11
N ILE A 145 -7.74 8.20 7.73
CA ILE A 145 -7.13 6.91 7.30
C ILE A 145 -5.62 7.06 6.96
N GLY A 146 -4.90 7.90 7.70
CA GLY A 146 -3.46 8.10 7.52
C GLY A 146 -3.05 9.10 6.42
N VAL A 147 -3.98 9.73 5.68
CA VAL A 147 -3.62 10.73 4.63
C VAL A 147 -2.77 11.86 5.19
N SER A 148 -3.12 12.41 6.35
CA SER A 148 -2.36 13.47 7.04
C SER A 148 -0.99 13.02 7.55
N TYR A 149 -0.78 11.72 7.65
CA TYR A 149 0.50 11.16 8.02
C TYR A 149 1.39 10.98 6.78
N PHE A 150 0.88 10.30 5.76
CA PHE A 150 1.65 9.91 4.57
C PHE A 150 1.92 11.07 3.62
N LEU A 151 0.89 11.80 3.20
CA LEU A 151 1.03 12.77 2.11
C LEU A 151 2.08 13.86 2.39
N PRO A 152 2.08 14.58 3.53
CA PRO A 152 3.09 15.61 3.77
C PRO A 152 4.52 15.06 3.87
N ARG A 153 4.70 13.78 4.23
CA ARG A 153 6.01 13.12 4.27
C ARG A 153 6.51 12.72 2.88
N MET A 154 5.60 12.53 1.93
CA MET A 154 5.94 12.18 0.55
C MET A 154 6.17 13.41 -0.33
N VAL A 155 5.33 14.45 -0.20
CA VAL A 155 5.33 15.60 -1.14
C VAL A 155 5.65 16.95 -0.48
N GLY A 156 5.92 16.96 0.83
CA GLY A 156 6.12 18.17 1.61
C GLY A 156 4.82 18.84 2.08
N SER A 157 4.93 19.66 3.12
CA SER A 157 3.79 20.23 3.84
C SER A 157 2.94 21.19 3.00
N SER A 158 3.55 22.07 2.21
CA SER A 158 2.83 23.05 1.40
C SER A 158 2.02 22.39 0.29
N VAL A 159 2.60 21.41 -0.41
CA VAL A 159 1.90 20.64 -1.45
C VAL A 159 0.79 19.80 -0.83
N ALA A 160 1.04 19.13 0.30
CA ALA A 160 -0.01 18.38 0.99
C ALA A 160 -1.17 19.28 1.42
N ALA A 161 -0.89 20.49 1.93
CA ALA A 161 -1.93 21.46 2.31
C ALA A 161 -2.79 21.88 1.11
N GLU A 162 -2.19 22.11 -0.07
CA GLU A 162 -2.93 22.42 -1.30
C GLU A 162 -4.01 21.36 -1.57
N TYR A 163 -3.64 20.08 -1.58
CA TYR A 163 -4.56 19.01 -1.93
C TYR A 163 -5.50 18.61 -0.79
N MET A 164 -5.03 18.63 0.46
CA MET A 164 -5.85 18.26 1.62
C MET A 164 -6.89 19.34 1.97
N LEU A 165 -6.55 20.62 1.88
CA LEU A 165 -7.48 21.70 2.25
C LEU A 165 -8.51 21.98 1.14
N THR A 166 -8.19 21.70 -0.12
CA THR A 166 -9.11 21.94 -1.26
C THR A 166 -9.85 20.68 -1.73
N GLY A 167 -9.32 19.50 -1.40
CA GLY A 167 -9.81 18.22 -1.92
C GLY A 167 -9.69 18.08 -3.44
N ARG A 168 -8.92 18.96 -4.11
CA ARG A 168 -8.71 18.90 -5.57
C ARG A 168 -7.98 17.62 -5.97
N PHE A 169 -8.13 17.22 -7.22
CA PHE A 169 -7.40 16.08 -7.77
C PHE A 169 -5.93 16.42 -8.01
N ILE A 170 -5.07 15.48 -7.64
CA ILE A 170 -3.71 15.28 -8.16
C ILE A 170 -3.86 14.36 -9.36
N ASP A 171 -3.57 14.83 -10.57
CA ASP A 171 -3.52 13.97 -11.76
C ASP A 171 -2.22 13.16 -11.82
N ALA A 172 -2.15 12.19 -12.73
CA ALA A 172 -1.01 11.28 -12.88
C ALA A 172 0.32 12.01 -13.08
N GLU A 173 0.34 12.99 -13.99
CA GLU A 173 1.55 13.76 -14.32
C GLU A 173 2.05 14.56 -13.12
N ARG A 174 1.15 15.27 -12.44
CA ARG A 174 1.50 16.00 -11.22
C ARG A 174 1.95 15.05 -10.11
N ALA A 175 1.32 13.88 -9.98
CA ALA A 175 1.75 12.88 -9.00
C ALA A 175 3.16 12.36 -9.27
N TYR A 176 3.52 12.13 -10.54
CA TYR A 176 4.86 11.72 -10.93
C TYR A 176 5.90 12.83 -10.65
N GLN A 177 5.61 14.07 -11.02
CA GLN A 177 6.48 15.22 -10.75
C GLN A 177 6.75 15.45 -9.26
N LEU A 178 5.78 15.11 -8.41
CA LEU A 178 5.90 15.20 -6.95
C LEU A 178 6.63 14.01 -6.32
N GLY A 179 6.99 12.97 -7.10
CA GLY A 179 7.52 11.72 -6.58
C GLY A 179 6.50 10.86 -5.84
N LEU A 180 5.21 11.20 -5.94
CA LEU A 180 4.12 10.46 -5.31
C LEU A 180 3.86 9.13 -6.04
N VAL A 181 4.11 9.09 -7.35
CA VAL A 181 4.00 7.90 -8.20
C VAL A 181 5.36 7.65 -8.86
N SER A 182 5.78 6.39 -8.91
CA SER A 182 7.09 6.01 -9.46
C SER A 182 7.10 5.94 -10.99
N ARG A 183 5.97 5.62 -11.62
CA ARG A 183 5.82 5.39 -13.07
C ARG A 183 4.42 5.72 -13.56
N ILE A 184 4.32 6.24 -14.77
CA ILE A 184 3.07 6.36 -15.53
C ILE A 184 3.19 5.47 -16.76
N VAL A 185 2.28 4.51 -16.91
CA VAL A 185 2.26 3.57 -18.04
C VAL A 185 0.83 3.42 -18.58
N GLU A 186 0.68 3.00 -19.83
CA GLU A 186 -0.66 2.74 -20.36
C GLU A 186 -1.36 1.61 -19.60
N PRO A 187 -2.71 1.59 -19.50
CA PRO A 187 -3.43 0.58 -18.74
C PRO A 187 -3.05 -0.87 -19.07
N GLU A 188 -2.77 -1.17 -20.34
CA GLU A 188 -2.41 -2.50 -20.82
C GLU A 188 -0.99 -2.91 -20.40
N GLN A 189 -0.15 -1.95 -20.00
CA GLN A 189 1.22 -2.16 -19.53
C GLN A 189 1.32 -2.22 -18.00
N LEU A 190 0.24 -1.90 -17.28
CA LEU A 190 0.25 -1.78 -15.82
C LEU A 190 0.68 -3.07 -15.12
N GLU A 191 0.19 -4.22 -15.59
CA GLU A 191 0.60 -5.54 -15.07
C GLU A 191 2.06 -5.83 -15.36
N ALA A 192 2.55 -5.54 -16.56
CA ALA A 192 3.94 -5.77 -16.95
C ALA A 192 4.90 -4.92 -16.11
N GLU A 193 4.58 -3.64 -15.89
CA GLU A 193 5.39 -2.75 -15.06
C GLU A 193 5.40 -3.24 -13.60
N ALA A 194 4.25 -3.66 -13.06
CA ALA A 194 4.18 -4.22 -11.71
C ALA A 194 5.02 -5.50 -11.57
N ARG A 195 5.01 -6.36 -12.59
CA ARG A 195 5.87 -7.56 -12.65
C ARG A 195 7.35 -7.20 -12.63
N GLY A 196 7.77 -6.13 -13.30
CA GLY A 196 9.15 -5.63 -13.22
C GLY A 196 9.57 -5.32 -11.78
N PHE A 197 8.76 -4.54 -11.04
CA PHE A 197 9.03 -4.27 -9.62
C PHE A 197 9.01 -5.54 -8.76
N VAL A 198 8.08 -6.46 -9.03
CA VAL A 198 8.00 -7.74 -8.33
C VAL A 198 9.27 -8.56 -8.56
N ASP A 199 9.76 -8.66 -9.79
CA ASP A 199 10.97 -9.41 -10.13
C ASP A 199 12.21 -8.81 -9.44
N ASP A 200 12.32 -7.48 -9.41
CA ASP A 200 13.38 -6.78 -8.67
C ASP A 200 13.30 -7.06 -7.16
N MET A 201 12.10 -7.02 -6.57
CA MET A 201 11.90 -7.32 -5.14
C MET A 201 12.20 -8.78 -4.80
N LEU A 202 11.84 -9.72 -5.69
CA LEU A 202 12.12 -11.14 -5.52
C LEU A 202 13.60 -11.49 -5.75
N HIS A 203 14.38 -10.59 -6.35
CA HIS A 203 15.83 -10.69 -6.43
C HIS A 203 16.53 -10.46 -5.08
N ALA A 204 15.87 -9.88 -4.07
CA ALA A 204 16.41 -9.79 -2.72
C ALA A 204 16.25 -11.12 -1.96
N THR A 205 16.89 -11.27 -0.79
CA THR A 205 16.57 -12.38 0.13
C THR A 205 15.19 -12.17 0.78
N PRO A 206 14.46 -13.22 1.18
CA PRO A 206 13.19 -13.08 1.88
C PRO A 206 13.30 -12.23 3.15
N LEU A 207 14.32 -12.49 3.99
CA LEU A 207 14.53 -11.75 5.23
C LEU A 207 14.97 -10.30 4.97
N GLY A 208 15.92 -10.08 4.05
CA GLY A 208 16.42 -8.76 3.71
C GLY A 208 15.33 -7.82 3.18
N LEU A 209 14.43 -8.34 2.33
CA LEU A 209 13.31 -7.56 1.81
C LEU A 209 12.36 -7.10 2.93
N ARG A 210 12.04 -7.99 3.87
CA ARG A 210 11.14 -7.72 5.00
C ARG A 210 11.74 -6.72 5.97
N LEU A 211 12.98 -6.94 6.36
CA LEU A 211 13.71 -6.04 7.27
C LEU A 211 13.92 -4.66 6.66
N THR A 212 14.06 -4.58 5.33
CA THR A 212 14.12 -3.30 4.61
C THR A 212 12.79 -2.54 4.72
N LYS A 213 11.65 -3.19 4.45
CA LYS A 213 10.33 -2.56 4.64
C LYS A 213 10.10 -2.15 6.08
N GLU A 214 10.48 -2.98 7.04
CA GLU A 214 10.36 -2.70 8.48
C GLU A 214 11.17 -1.44 8.86
N ALA A 215 12.43 -1.36 8.46
CA ALA A 215 13.31 -0.23 8.73
C ALA A 215 12.81 1.06 8.05
N LEU A 216 12.36 0.99 6.79
CA LEU A 216 11.76 2.14 6.09
C LEU A 216 10.55 2.69 6.85
N ASN A 217 9.65 1.82 7.31
CA ASN A 217 8.49 2.24 8.08
C ASN A 217 8.87 2.81 9.45
N HIS A 218 9.86 2.22 10.12
CA HIS A 218 10.36 2.73 11.40
C HIS A 218 11.02 4.11 11.25
N ALA A 219 11.87 4.30 10.24
CA ALA A 219 12.63 5.52 10.00
C ALA A 219 11.74 6.76 9.83
N ILE A 220 10.56 6.60 9.23
CA ILE A 220 9.60 7.70 9.04
C ILE A 220 9.06 8.26 10.38
N ASP A 221 9.04 7.43 11.43
CA ASP A 221 8.60 7.79 12.79
C ASP A 221 9.73 7.95 13.80
N ALA A 222 10.96 7.62 13.39
CA ALA A 222 12.10 7.65 14.28
C ALA A 222 12.30 9.06 14.86
N GLN A 223 12.56 9.13 16.16
CA GLN A 223 12.75 10.40 16.87
C GLN A 223 14.05 11.12 16.47
N GLY A 224 14.94 10.44 15.74
CA GLY A 224 16.19 10.96 15.23
C GLY A 224 17.01 9.87 14.53
N LEU A 225 18.16 10.27 13.98
CA LEU A 225 19.05 9.39 13.22
C LEU A 225 19.50 8.17 14.02
N GLU A 226 19.82 8.35 15.31
CA GLU A 226 20.29 7.25 16.17
C GLU A 226 19.25 6.14 16.32
N ALA A 227 17.97 6.48 16.43
CA ALA A 227 16.89 5.49 16.53
C ALA A 227 16.71 4.70 15.22
N ALA A 228 16.88 5.36 14.08
CA ALA A 228 16.87 4.69 12.77
C ALA A 228 18.09 3.76 12.60
N ILE A 229 19.30 4.23 12.90
CA ILE A 229 20.53 3.42 12.78
C ILE A 229 20.50 2.21 13.73
N ALA A 230 20.01 2.36 14.96
CA ALA A 230 19.87 1.22 15.87
C ALA A 230 18.96 0.11 15.32
N MET A 231 17.95 0.48 14.51
CA MET A 231 17.11 -0.47 13.80
C MET A 231 17.88 -1.16 12.66
N GLU A 232 18.62 -0.37 11.88
CA GLU A 232 19.42 -0.83 10.74
C GLU A 232 20.53 -1.77 11.17
N ASP A 233 21.32 -1.43 12.20
CA ASP A 233 22.41 -2.26 12.72
C ASP A 233 21.92 -3.65 13.13
N ARG A 234 20.80 -3.72 13.86
CA ARG A 234 20.18 -5.00 14.22
C ARG A 234 19.77 -5.78 12.97
N ASN A 235 19.14 -5.11 12.01
CA ASN A 235 18.67 -5.75 10.78
C ASN A 235 19.83 -6.29 9.94
N GLN A 236 20.96 -5.59 9.88
CA GLN A 236 22.17 -6.06 9.20
C GLN A 236 22.73 -7.32 9.84
N ILE A 237 22.84 -7.36 11.18
CA ILE A 237 23.33 -8.56 11.88
C ILE A 237 22.41 -9.76 11.68
N LEU A 238 21.08 -9.55 11.71
CA LEU A 238 20.11 -10.60 11.42
C LEU A 238 20.27 -11.11 9.98
N ALA A 239 20.30 -10.20 9.00
CA ALA A 239 20.42 -10.56 7.58
C ALA A 239 21.78 -11.22 7.24
N SER A 240 22.88 -10.80 7.86
CA SER A 240 24.20 -11.39 7.62
C SER A 240 24.38 -12.76 8.29
N SER A 241 23.60 -13.03 9.34
CA SER A 241 23.59 -14.31 10.04
C SER A 241 22.63 -15.32 9.41
N ASP A 242 21.74 -14.85 8.53
CA ASP A 242 20.84 -15.69 7.75
C ASP A 242 21.60 -16.51 6.71
N GLY A 243 21.12 -17.72 6.43
CA GLY A 243 21.77 -18.65 5.51
C GLY A 243 21.93 -18.11 4.07
N ASP A 244 21.07 -17.18 3.65
CA ASP A 244 21.09 -16.63 2.30
C ASP A 244 22.20 -15.59 2.06
N PHE A 245 22.82 -15.05 3.12
CA PHE A 245 23.85 -14.03 2.95
C PHE A 245 25.04 -14.52 2.14
N GLN A 246 25.52 -15.74 2.42
CA GLN A 246 26.66 -16.33 1.71
C GLN A 246 26.35 -16.58 0.23
N GLU A 247 25.14 -17.04 -0.07
CA GLU A 247 24.68 -17.23 -1.45
C GLU A 247 24.58 -15.89 -2.19
N GLY A 248 24.06 -14.84 -1.53
CA GLY A 248 24.00 -13.50 -2.10
C GLY A 248 25.40 -12.96 -2.46
N VAL A 249 26.38 -13.14 -1.57
CA VAL A 249 27.78 -12.75 -1.82
C VAL A 249 28.37 -13.54 -3.00
N GLN A 250 28.20 -14.87 -3.03
CA GLN A 250 28.74 -15.70 -4.11
C GLN A 250 28.10 -15.34 -5.46
N ALA A 251 26.78 -15.24 -5.52
CA ALA A 251 26.07 -14.90 -6.75
C ALA A 251 26.49 -13.53 -7.31
N PHE A 252 26.70 -12.55 -6.43
CA PHE A 252 27.21 -11.23 -6.82
C PHE A 252 28.62 -11.30 -7.41
N LEU A 253 29.55 -12.00 -6.75
CA LEU A 253 30.92 -12.17 -7.22
C LEU A 253 30.99 -12.93 -8.56
N GLU A 254 30.13 -13.92 -8.74
CA GLU A 254 30.04 -14.76 -9.94
C GLU A 254 29.17 -14.15 -11.05
N LYS A 255 28.52 -13.00 -10.80
CA LYS A 255 27.59 -12.32 -11.73
C LYS A 255 26.47 -13.22 -12.23
N ARG A 256 25.90 -14.04 -11.33
CA ARG A 256 24.76 -14.91 -11.61
C ARG A 256 23.56 -14.49 -10.77
N ARG A 257 22.37 -14.99 -11.13
CA ARG A 257 21.19 -14.83 -10.28
C ARG A 257 21.35 -15.68 -9.01
N PRO A 258 21.08 -15.13 -7.81
CA PRO A 258 21.13 -15.90 -6.57
C PRO A 258 19.98 -16.92 -6.51
N ASN A 259 20.23 -18.02 -5.81
CA ASN A 259 19.26 -19.05 -5.48
C ASN A 259 19.08 -19.13 -3.96
N TYR A 260 18.22 -18.26 -3.44
CA TYR A 260 17.92 -18.20 -2.01
C TYR A 260 17.08 -19.40 -1.57
N ALA A 261 17.42 -19.95 -0.42
CA ALA A 261 16.62 -21.01 0.16
C ALA A 261 15.27 -20.43 0.60
N GLN A 262 14.17 -21.15 0.37
CA GLN A 262 12.85 -20.79 0.96
C GLN A 262 12.81 -21.05 2.48
N ARG A 263 13.86 -20.67 3.21
CA ARG A 263 14.00 -20.95 4.64
C ARG A 263 14.17 -19.63 5.38
N GLU A 264 13.24 -19.36 6.28
CA GLU A 264 13.54 -18.54 7.45
C GLU A 264 14.05 -19.52 8.51
N SER A 265 15.33 -19.88 8.45
CA SER A 265 15.95 -20.73 9.49
C SER A 265 16.22 -19.93 10.76
#